data_AF-A0A672ITN0-F1
#
_entry.id   AF-A0A672ITN0-F1
#
_cell.length_a   1.000
_cell.length_b   1.000
_cell.length_c   1.000
_cell.angle_alpha   90.00
_cell.angle_beta   90.00
_cell.angle_gamma   90.00
#
_symmetry.space_group_name_H-M   'P 1'
#
loop_
_entity.id
_entity.type
_entity.pdbx_description
1 polymer ?
#
loop_
_entity_poly.entity_id
_entity_poly.type
_entity_poly.pdbx_seq_one_letter_code
_entity_poly.pdbx_strand_id
1 'polypeptide(L)'
;WQAELICQYIKKGHEKQLRLASYYGDHMVLQKSPARAVLWGYGPEGAHVTVSLSGPTQQRTSPVTVTEGIWRVTLDPVEPGGPYMVDVSSETSTVNMTDVLFGDIWVCGGQSNMQFQTSQVFNASSELALAPKYPHVRPFQAATKVSETELLDLIQVQIPWSVPTAGKTRIFLF
;
A
#
# COMPACT_ATOMS: atom_id res chain seq x y z
N TRP A 1 -21.17 22.27 -37.79
CA TRP A 1 -20.32 21.08 -37.60
C TRP A 1 -19.97 20.99 -36.13
N GLN A 2 -20.84 20.31 -35.38
CA GLN A 2 -20.69 20.02 -33.95
C GLN A 2 -19.49 19.09 -33.76
N ALA A 3 -18.52 19.51 -32.96
CA ALA A 3 -17.50 18.62 -32.42
C ALA A 3 -18.16 17.85 -31.26
N GLU A 4 -18.74 16.71 -31.60
CA GLU A 4 -19.28 15.74 -30.65
C GLU A 4 -18.15 15.13 -29.80
N LEU A 5 -18.34 15.24 -28.48
CA LEU A 5 -18.05 14.21 -27.49
C LEU A 5 -16.84 13.28 -27.78
N ILE A 6 -15.64 13.76 -27.51
CA ILE A 6 -14.54 12.90 -27.02
C ILE A 6 -14.47 13.07 -25.50
N CYS A 7 -15.61 12.85 -24.83
CA CYS A 7 -15.58 12.45 -23.43
C CYS A 7 -15.30 10.96 -23.45
N GLN A 8 -14.01 10.64 -23.40
CA GLN A 8 -13.47 9.30 -23.22
C GLN A 8 -14.37 8.54 -22.25
N TYR A 9 -15.06 7.55 -22.80
CA TYR A 9 -15.83 6.56 -22.07
C TYR A 9 -14.84 5.90 -21.10
N ILE A 10 -14.75 6.42 -19.87
CA ILE A 10 -14.15 5.70 -18.76
C ILE A 10 -14.91 4.38 -18.77
N LYS A 11 -14.25 3.30 -19.21
CA LYS A 11 -14.79 1.96 -19.03
C LYS A 11 -15.03 1.84 -17.53
N LYS A 12 -16.27 2.03 -17.09
CA LYS A 12 -16.72 1.72 -15.74
C LYS A 12 -16.49 0.23 -15.57
N GLY A 13 -15.30 -0.11 -15.10
CA GLY A 13 -14.99 -1.45 -14.64
C GLY A 13 -15.90 -1.68 -13.45
N HIS A 14 -16.97 -2.45 -13.64
CA HIS A 14 -17.67 -3.01 -12.50
C HIS A 14 -16.70 -4.01 -11.88
N GLU A 15 -15.91 -3.54 -10.92
CA GLU A 15 -14.99 -4.36 -10.14
C GLU A 15 -15.83 -5.40 -9.41
N LYS A 16 -15.74 -6.65 -9.88
CA LYS A 16 -16.63 -7.73 -9.41
C LYS A 16 -16.22 -8.28 -8.04
N GLN A 17 -15.03 -7.92 -7.57
CA GLN A 17 -14.45 -8.48 -6.37
C GLN A 17 -13.87 -7.37 -5.49
N LEU A 18 -14.03 -7.55 -4.18
CA LEU A 18 -13.36 -6.73 -3.20
C LEU A 18 -11.85 -6.93 -3.29
N ARG A 19 -11.11 -5.84 -3.46
CA ARG A 19 -9.65 -5.82 -3.43
C ARG A 19 -9.16 -4.49 -2.86
N LEU A 20 -7.99 -4.52 -2.22
CA LEU A 20 -7.26 -3.30 -1.86
C LEU A 20 -6.58 -2.70 -3.10
N ALA A 21 -6.18 -1.43 -3.03
CA ALA A 21 -5.26 -0.86 -4.01
C ALA A 21 -3.95 -1.66 -4.06
N SER A 22 -3.32 -1.70 -5.22
CA SER A 22 -2.24 -2.64 -5.57
C SER A 22 -1.00 -2.60 -4.65
N TYR A 23 -0.77 -1.46 -3.99
CA TYR A 23 0.38 -1.26 -3.12
C TYR A 23 0.13 -1.66 -1.67
N TYR A 24 -1.10 -2.01 -1.28
CA TYR A 24 -1.37 -2.58 0.05
C TYR A 24 -1.02 -4.07 0.06
N GLY A 25 -0.47 -4.57 1.16
CA GLY A 25 -0.12 -5.98 1.30
C GLY A 25 0.52 -6.31 2.64
N ASP A 26 0.93 -7.57 2.80
CA ASP A 26 1.62 -8.04 4.00
C ASP A 26 2.93 -7.28 4.25
N HIS A 27 3.35 -7.20 5.52
CA HIS A 27 4.56 -6.51 5.95
C HIS A 27 4.59 -4.99 5.69
N MET A 28 3.47 -4.38 5.30
CA MET A 28 3.47 -2.96 4.96
C MET A 28 3.52 -2.03 6.18
N VAL A 29 3.75 -0.74 5.92
CA VAL A 29 3.66 0.32 6.92
C VAL A 29 2.49 1.25 6.58
N LEU A 30 1.60 1.47 7.54
CA LEU A 30 0.56 2.49 7.51
C LEU A 30 1.02 3.72 8.32
N GLN A 31 0.48 4.89 7.98
CA GLN A 31 0.86 6.13 8.65
C GLN A 31 0.39 6.15 10.12
N LYS A 32 1.33 6.38 11.05
CA LYS A 32 1.05 6.52 12.49
C LYS A 32 0.42 7.85 12.90
N SER A 33 -0.05 7.92 14.14
CA SER A 33 -0.49 9.13 14.84
C SER A 33 0.58 10.24 14.84
N PRO A 34 0.17 11.52 14.88
CA PRO A 34 -1.21 12.04 15.00
C PRO A 34 -2.02 12.02 13.69
N ALA A 35 -1.40 11.63 12.57
CA ALA A 35 -2.11 11.44 11.31
C ALA A 35 -2.97 10.16 11.32
N ARG A 36 -3.85 10.04 10.32
CA ARG A 36 -4.78 8.90 10.18
C ARG A 36 -4.48 8.14 8.90
N ALA A 37 -4.31 6.83 9.01
CA ALA A 37 -4.14 5.98 7.85
C ALA A 37 -5.44 5.90 7.03
N VAL A 38 -5.30 6.09 5.72
CA VAL A 38 -6.40 5.92 4.76
C VAL A 38 -6.19 4.58 4.07
N LEU A 39 -7.24 3.76 4.04
CA LEU A 39 -7.30 2.54 3.25
C LEU A 39 -8.37 2.70 2.18
N TRP A 40 -8.07 2.19 1.00
CA TRP A 40 -9.00 2.21 -0.11
C TRP A 40 -8.72 1.06 -1.05
N GLY A 41 -9.68 0.81 -1.92
CA GLY A 41 -9.57 -0.20 -2.95
C GLY A 41 -10.81 -0.24 -3.80
N TYR A 42 -11.05 -1.39 -4.40
CA TYR A 42 -12.11 -1.62 -5.35
C TYR A 42 -13.09 -2.66 -4.83
N GLY A 43 -14.32 -2.61 -5.32
CA GLY A 43 -15.34 -3.60 -4.99
C GLY A 43 -16.60 -3.46 -5.84
N PRO A 44 -17.58 -4.36 -5.64
CA PRO A 44 -18.86 -4.28 -6.33
C PRO A 44 -19.62 -3.01 -5.94
N GLU A 45 -20.19 -2.32 -6.93
CA GLU A 45 -20.97 -1.10 -6.70
C GLU A 45 -22.09 -1.32 -5.67
N GLY A 46 -22.20 -0.43 -4.69
CA GLY A 46 -23.21 -0.51 -3.63
C GLY A 46 -22.91 -1.50 -2.51
N ALA A 47 -21.84 -2.31 -2.60
CA ALA A 47 -21.45 -3.19 -1.51
C ALA A 47 -20.98 -2.39 -0.28
N HIS A 48 -21.17 -2.96 0.92
CA HIS A 48 -20.68 -2.35 2.15
C HIS A 48 -19.35 -2.98 2.57
N VAL A 49 -18.33 -2.13 2.76
CA VAL A 49 -16.98 -2.55 3.16
C VAL A 49 -16.72 -2.09 4.59
N THR A 50 -16.23 -3.00 5.42
CA THR A 50 -15.77 -2.71 6.78
C THR A 50 -14.30 -3.06 6.91
N VAL A 51 -13.53 -2.21 7.58
CA VAL A 51 -12.13 -2.49 7.91
C VAL A 51 -12.01 -2.72 9.40
N SER A 52 -11.38 -3.83 9.77
CA SER A 52 -11.05 -4.18 11.15
C SER A 52 -9.54 -4.28 11.31
N LEU A 53 -9.06 -3.77 12.43
CA LEU A 53 -7.67 -3.82 12.85
C LEU A 53 -7.61 -4.67 14.13
N SER A 54 -6.72 -5.66 14.15
CA SER A 54 -6.43 -6.47 15.34
C SER A 54 -4.93 -6.52 15.63
N GLY A 55 -4.54 -6.58 16.90
CA GLY A 55 -3.14 -6.48 17.32
C GLY A 55 -3.01 -5.79 18.68
N PRO A 56 -1.98 -4.94 18.90
CA PRO A 56 -1.80 -4.17 20.14
C PRO A 56 -3.02 -3.36 20.55
N THR A 57 -3.76 -2.86 19.57
CA THR A 57 -5.07 -2.21 19.74
C THR A 57 -6.05 -2.80 18.73
N GLN A 58 -7.34 -2.74 19.06
CA GLN A 58 -8.42 -3.16 18.17
C GLN A 58 -9.21 -1.95 17.70
N GLN A 59 -9.58 -1.96 16.43
CA GLN A 59 -10.44 -0.95 15.84
C GLN A 59 -11.33 -1.61 14.79
N ARG A 60 -12.56 -1.12 14.65
CA ARG A 60 -13.45 -1.49 13.55
C ARG A 60 -14.14 -0.25 13.04
N THR A 61 -14.10 -0.04 11.74
CA THR A 61 -14.73 1.12 11.11
C THR A 61 -16.24 0.90 10.99
N SER A 62 -17.01 1.98 10.84
CA SER A 62 -18.35 1.86 10.29
C SER A 62 -18.28 1.32 8.84
N PRO A 63 -19.30 0.59 8.36
CA PRO A 63 -19.36 0.19 6.96
C PRO A 63 -19.37 1.42 6.04
N VAL A 64 -18.60 1.37 4.96
CA VAL A 64 -18.61 2.36 3.88
C VAL A 64 -19.18 1.73 2.61
N THR A 65 -19.94 2.50 1.84
CA THR A 65 -20.50 2.01 0.58
C THR A 65 -19.49 2.19 -0.55
N VAL A 66 -19.33 1.18 -1.38
CA VAL A 66 -18.58 1.29 -2.64
C VAL A 66 -19.33 2.21 -3.59
N THR A 67 -18.67 3.26 -4.07
CA THR A 67 -19.19 4.22 -5.04
C THR A 67 -18.24 4.34 -6.22
N GLU A 68 -18.76 4.23 -7.43
CA GLU A 68 -17.96 4.24 -8.66
C GLU A 68 -16.88 3.13 -8.67
N GLY A 69 -17.21 1.97 -8.10
CA GLY A 69 -16.31 0.83 -7.96
C GLY A 69 -15.20 1.01 -6.92
N ILE A 70 -15.18 2.12 -6.17
CA ILE A 70 -14.14 2.46 -5.19
C ILE A 70 -14.75 2.53 -3.79
N TRP A 71 -14.04 2.00 -2.81
CA TRP A 71 -14.32 2.24 -1.39
C TRP A 71 -13.11 2.91 -0.74
N ARG A 72 -13.36 3.74 0.27
CA ARG A 72 -12.31 4.40 1.06
C ARG A 72 -12.76 4.54 2.50
N VAL A 73 -11.84 4.28 3.42
CA VAL A 73 -12.05 4.48 4.85
C VAL A 73 -10.82 5.14 5.48
N THR A 74 -11.05 5.89 6.55
CA THR A 74 -9.98 6.49 7.35
C THR A 74 -10.03 5.87 8.73
N LEU A 75 -8.91 5.31 9.19
CA LEU A 75 -8.81 4.72 10.53
C LEU A 75 -8.71 5.81 11.60
N ASP A 76 -9.00 5.49 12.86
CA ASP A 76 -8.61 6.35 13.96
C ASP A 76 -7.07 6.44 14.04
N PRO A 77 -6.50 7.50 14.63
CA PRO A 77 -5.06 7.58 14.81
C PRO A 77 -4.55 6.37 15.60
N VAL A 78 -3.51 5.71 15.08
CA VAL A 78 -2.89 4.55 15.72
C VAL A 78 -1.45 4.91 16.09
N GLU A 79 -1.08 4.65 17.34
CA GLU A 79 0.28 4.86 17.83
C GLU A 79 1.31 4.01 17.07
N PRO A 80 2.57 4.47 16.96
CA PRO A 80 3.62 3.71 16.28
C PRO A 80 3.79 2.30 16.85
N GLY A 81 4.03 1.34 15.97
CA GLY A 81 4.32 -0.04 16.34
C GLY A 81 3.50 -1.07 15.58
N GLY A 82 3.26 -2.21 16.21
CA GLY A 82 2.66 -3.39 15.59
C GLY A 82 3.40 -4.66 16.03
N PRO A 83 3.22 -5.78 15.33
CA PRO A 83 2.41 -5.91 14.12
C PRO A 83 0.90 -5.92 14.39
N TYR A 84 0.15 -5.48 13.38
CA TYR A 84 -1.29 -5.60 13.29
C TYR A 84 -1.70 -6.54 12.15
N MET A 85 -2.90 -7.09 12.27
CA MET A 85 -3.64 -7.70 11.16
C MET A 85 -4.77 -6.73 10.74
N VAL A 86 -4.93 -6.55 9.43
CA VAL A 86 -5.98 -5.72 8.84
C VAL A 86 -6.89 -6.60 8.02
N ASP A 87 -8.17 -6.63 8.41
CA ASP A 87 -9.22 -7.37 7.72
C ASP A 87 -10.15 -6.39 7.00
N VAL A 88 -10.28 -6.54 5.69
CA VAL A 88 -11.21 -5.78 4.85
C VAL A 88 -12.30 -6.74 4.39
N SER A 89 -13.53 -6.54 4.86
CA SER A 89 -14.64 -7.45 4.61
C SER A 89 -15.79 -6.74 3.90
N SER A 90 -16.40 -7.42 2.92
CA SER A 90 -17.74 -7.14 2.39
C SER A 90 -18.71 -8.27 2.76
N GLU A 91 -19.95 -8.23 2.27
CA GLU A 91 -20.93 -9.29 2.55
C GLU A 91 -20.50 -10.67 2.00
N THR A 92 -19.67 -10.70 0.95
CA THR A 92 -19.36 -11.92 0.19
C THR A 92 -17.88 -12.27 0.15
N SER A 93 -17.00 -11.38 0.62
CA SER A 93 -15.56 -11.57 0.48
C SER A 93 -14.79 -10.88 1.60
N THR A 94 -13.58 -11.36 1.86
CA THR A 94 -12.69 -10.79 2.87
C THR A 94 -11.25 -10.87 2.35
N VAL A 95 -10.52 -9.78 2.55
CA VAL A 95 -9.11 -9.61 2.17
C VAL A 95 -8.34 -9.25 3.42
N ASN A 96 -7.18 -9.88 3.64
CA ASN A 96 -6.41 -9.71 4.85
C ASN A 96 -5.00 -9.22 4.53
N MET A 97 -4.44 -8.42 5.43
CA MET A 97 -3.02 -8.07 5.46
C MET A 97 -2.47 -8.40 6.84
N THR A 98 -1.28 -8.99 6.86
CA THR A 98 -0.59 -9.43 8.07
C THR A 98 0.76 -8.71 8.24
N ASP A 99 1.27 -8.67 9.47
CA ASP A 99 2.50 -7.94 9.81
C ASP A 99 2.46 -6.44 9.39
N VAL A 100 1.32 -5.78 9.60
CA VAL A 100 1.17 -4.36 9.29
C VAL A 100 1.72 -3.52 10.45
N LEU A 101 2.66 -2.63 10.16
CA LEU A 101 3.18 -1.67 11.14
C LEU A 101 2.51 -0.30 10.97
N PHE A 102 2.44 0.47 12.05
CA PHE A 102 2.16 1.90 12.01
C PHE A 102 3.46 2.66 12.25
N GLY A 103 3.82 3.53 11.31
CA GLY A 103 5.10 4.23 11.30
C GLY A 103 5.13 5.44 10.38
N ASP A 104 6.32 5.96 10.13
CA ASP A 104 6.56 7.01 9.14
C ASP A 104 6.82 6.39 7.76
N ILE A 105 6.20 6.96 6.73
CA ILE A 105 6.32 6.51 5.34
C ILE A 105 7.12 7.55 4.56
N TRP A 106 8.25 7.12 3.99
CA TRP A 106 9.14 7.98 3.22
C TRP A 106 9.04 7.63 1.74
N VAL A 107 8.66 8.61 0.92
CA VAL A 107 8.73 8.47 -0.54
C VAL A 107 10.15 8.83 -0.99
N CYS A 108 10.84 7.84 -1.54
CA CYS A 108 12.21 7.97 -2.01
C CYS A 108 12.22 8.07 -3.53
N GLY A 109 12.75 9.17 -4.08
CA GLY A 109 12.84 9.39 -5.53
C GLY A 109 13.82 10.50 -5.89
N GLY A 110 14.11 10.64 -7.18
CA GLY A 110 14.90 11.77 -7.72
C GLY A 110 16.37 11.50 -8.06
N GLN A 111 16.96 10.41 -7.55
CA GLN A 111 18.32 9.97 -7.93
C GLN A 111 18.31 8.50 -8.37
N SER A 112 18.95 8.19 -9.49
CA SER A 112 18.93 6.85 -10.11
C SER A 112 19.57 5.77 -9.24
N ASN A 113 20.46 6.14 -8.33
CA ASN A 113 21.13 5.21 -7.43
C ASN A 113 20.23 4.69 -6.30
N MET A 114 19.16 5.40 -5.94
CA MET A 114 18.20 4.96 -4.91
C MET A 114 17.37 3.74 -5.36
N GLN A 115 17.36 3.44 -6.65
CA GLN A 115 16.74 2.24 -7.19
C GLN A 115 17.60 1.00 -6.96
N PHE A 116 18.90 1.14 -6.74
CA PHE A 116 19.81 0.01 -6.64
C PHE A 116 19.62 -0.78 -5.34
N GLN A 117 19.90 -2.07 -5.43
CA GLN A 117 19.93 -2.96 -4.28
C GLN A 117 21.15 -2.67 -3.42
N THR A 118 21.05 -2.90 -2.11
CA THR A 118 22.21 -2.78 -1.21
C THR A 118 23.33 -3.75 -1.61
N SER A 119 23.02 -4.85 -2.31
CA SER A 119 24.02 -5.75 -2.89
C SER A 119 24.93 -5.08 -3.94
N GLN A 120 24.54 -3.92 -4.47
CA GLN A 120 25.26 -3.19 -5.51
C GLN A 120 26.14 -2.06 -4.95
N VAL A 121 26.18 -1.87 -3.62
CA VAL A 121 27.04 -0.86 -2.99
C VAL A 121 28.44 -1.37 -2.68
N PHE A 122 29.37 -0.44 -2.53
CA PHE A 122 30.63 -0.71 -1.86
C PHE A 122 30.36 -1.20 -0.42
N ASN A 123 31.09 -2.22 0.03
CA ASN A 123 30.87 -2.89 1.32
C ASN A 123 29.49 -3.54 1.53
N ALA A 124 28.81 -3.95 0.45
CA ALA A 124 27.49 -4.58 0.50
C ALA A 124 27.36 -5.68 1.57
N SER A 125 28.34 -6.56 1.73
CA SER A 125 28.28 -7.63 2.74
C SER A 125 28.18 -7.08 4.18
N SER A 126 28.94 -6.04 4.50
CA SER A 126 28.92 -5.39 5.83
C SER A 126 27.60 -4.66 6.05
N GLU A 127 27.10 -3.93 5.05
CA GLU A 127 25.82 -3.21 5.12
C GLU A 127 24.63 -4.18 5.26
N LEU A 128 24.62 -5.25 4.48
CA LEU A 128 23.58 -6.28 4.57
C LEU A 128 23.61 -7.02 5.90
N ALA A 129 24.78 -7.18 6.53
CA ALA A 129 24.90 -7.73 7.87
C ALA A 129 24.27 -6.84 8.96
N LEU A 130 24.03 -5.54 8.67
CA LEU A 130 23.30 -4.64 9.56
C LEU A 130 21.78 -4.72 9.39
N ALA A 131 21.26 -5.32 8.31
CA ALA A 131 19.82 -5.38 8.05
C ALA A 131 18.99 -5.95 9.22
N PRO A 132 19.43 -7.01 9.94
CA PRO A 132 18.70 -7.49 11.12
C PRO A 132 18.60 -6.50 12.28
N LYS A 133 19.47 -5.46 12.32
CA LYS A 133 19.39 -4.38 13.33
C LYS A 133 18.21 -3.43 13.08
N TYR A 134 17.61 -3.48 11.89
CA TYR A 134 16.50 -2.60 11.49
C TYR A 134 15.22 -3.41 11.21
N PRO A 135 14.72 -4.21 12.16
CA PRO A 135 13.67 -5.19 11.92
C PRO A 135 12.31 -4.58 11.61
N HIS A 136 12.14 -3.25 11.69
CA HIS A 136 10.90 -2.52 11.40
C HIS A 136 10.96 -1.69 10.10
N VAL A 137 12.10 -1.69 9.40
CA VAL A 137 12.19 -1.06 8.08
C VAL A 137 11.53 -1.98 7.06
N ARG A 138 10.68 -1.42 6.20
CA ARG A 138 9.92 -2.17 5.19
C ARG A 138 10.16 -1.56 3.80
N PRO A 139 11.04 -2.15 2.97
CA PRO A 139 11.20 -1.70 1.59
C PRO A 139 9.97 -2.04 0.74
N PHE A 140 9.61 -1.11 -0.14
CA PHE A 140 8.60 -1.25 -1.19
C PHE A 140 9.10 -0.55 -2.45
N GLN A 141 8.78 -1.09 -3.62
CA GLN A 141 9.16 -0.48 -4.89
C GLN A 141 8.04 -0.61 -5.93
N ALA A 142 7.54 0.53 -6.40
CA ALA A 142 6.69 0.60 -7.59
C ALA A 142 7.52 0.26 -8.85
N ALA A 143 6.90 -0.38 -9.84
CA ALA A 143 7.58 -0.66 -11.10
C ALA A 143 7.77 0.62 -11.91
N THR A 144 8.88 0.68 -12.66
CA THR A 144 9.16 1.76 -13.61
C THR A 144 8.30 1.60 -14.85
N LYS A 145 7.02 1.96 -14.73
CA LYS A 145 6.04 1.95 -15.82
C LYS A 145 5.56 3.38 -16.07
N VAL A 146 5.63 3.82 -17.32
CA VAL A 146 5.14 5.13 -17.74
C VAL A 146 3.67 4.99 -18.13
N SER A 147 2.87 6.01 -17.79
CA SER A 147 1.51 6.18 -18.27
C SER A 147 1.37 7.56 -18.89
N GLU A 148 0.63 7.66 -19.99
CA GLU A 148 0.29 8.94 -20.62
C GLU A 148 -0.93 9.60 -19.97
N THR A 149 -1.59 8.89 -19.06
CA THR A 149 -2.78 9.33 -18.33
C THR A 149 -2.60 9.13 -16.83
N GLU A 150 -3.30 9.93 -16.02
CA GLU A 150 -3.33 9.74 -14.58
C GLU A 150 -3.93 8.37 -14.25
N LEU A 151 -3.26 7.66 -13.33
CA LEU A 151 -3.72 6.37 -12.83
C LEU A 151 -4.05 6.51 -11.35
N LEU A 152 -5.20 5.95 -10.97
CA LEU A 152 -5.63 5.90 -9.57
C LEU A 152 -4.81 4.91 -8.75
N ASP A 153 -4.29 3.86 -9.37
CA ASP A 153 -3.55 2.76 -8.74
C ASP A 153 -2.29 2.42 -9.57
N LEU A 154 -1.32 1.73 -8.95
CA LEU A 154 -0.09 1.34 -9.64
C LEU A 154 -0.37 0.27 -10.70
N ILE A 155 0.26 0.42 -11.86
CA ILE A 155 0.24 -0.60 -12.92
C ILE A 155 0.85 -1.91 -12.42
N GLN A 156 1.96 -1.80 -11.70
CA GLN A 156 2.73 -2.93 -11.23
C GLN A 156 3.59 -2.54 -10.03
N VAL A 157 3.63 -3.44 -9.04
CA VAL A 157 4.59 -3.41 -7.93
C VAL A 157 5.81 -4.24 -8.33
N GLN A 158 6.99 -3.65 -8.31
CA GLN A 158 8.25 -4.35 -8.61
C GLN A 158 8.70 -5.18 -7.40
N ILE A 159 8.57 -4.61 -6.20
CA ILE A 159 8.92 -5.26 -4.94
C ILE A 159 7.80 -5.00 -3.95
N PRO A 160 7.06 -6.04 -3.53
CA PRO A 160 6.07 -5.89 -2.49
C PRO A 160 6.75 -5.54 -1.16
N TRP A 161 5.97 -4.98 -0.24
CA TRP A 161 6.39 -4.80 1.14
C TRP A 161 7.00 -6.08 1.70
N SER A 162 8.09 -5.94 2.43
CA SER A 162 8.80 -7.09 2.98
C SER A 162 9.62 -6.73 4.21
N VAL A 163 9.93 -7.74 5.02
CA VAL A 163 10.98 -7.63 6.03
C VAL A 163 12.36 -7.45 5.38
N PRO A 164 13.27 -6.67 5.99
CA PRO A 164 14.56 -6.39 5.41
C PRO A 164 15.42 -7.66 5.44
N THR A 165 15.68 -8.21 4.25
CA THR A 165 16.56 -9.37 4.05
C THR A 165 17.65 -9.02 3.06
N ALA A 166 18.72 -9.82 3.03
CA ALA A 166 19.87 -9.56 2.15
C ALA A 166 19.49 -9.35 0.66
N GLY A 167 18.46 -10.04 0.17
CA GLY A 167 17.98 -9.89 -1.22
C GLY A 167 16.94 -8.78 -1.46
N LYS A 168 16.33 -8.25 -0.39
CA LYS A 168 15.22 -7.27 -0.48
C LYS A 168 15.56 -5.88 0.06
N THR A 169 16.77 -5.69 0.61
CA THR A 169 17.23 -4.40 1.13
C THR A 169 17.67 -3.47 0.00
N ARG A 170 17.36 -2.17 0.12
CA ARG A 170 17.67 -1.13 -0.87
C ARG A 170 18.56 -0.05 -0.25
N ILE A 171 19.25 0.69 -1.12
CA ILE A 171 20.04 1.84 -0.71
C ILE A 171 19.07 3.00 -0.44
N PHE A 172 19.08 3.50 0.79
CA PHE A 172 18.48 4.78 1.13
C PHE A 172 19.63 5.74 1.42
N LEU A 173 19.91 6.64 0.48
CA LEU A 173 20.80 7.77 0.73
C LEU A 173 19.92 8.89 1.29
N PHE A 174 20.16 9.26 2.54
CA PHE A 174 19.63 10.47 3.15
C PHE A 174 20.68 11.59 3.05
#